data_AF-A0A656VH57-F1
#
_entry.id   AF-A0A656VH57-F1
#
_cell.length_a   1.000
_cell.length_b   1.000
_cell.length_c   1.000
_cell.angle_alpha   90.00
_cell.angle_beta   90.00
_cell.angle_gamma   90.00
#
_symmetry.space_group_name_H-M   'P 1'
#
loop_
_entity.id
_entity.type
_entity.pdbx_description
1 polymer ?
#
loop_
_entity_poly.entity_id
_entity_poly.type
_entity_poly.pdbx_seq_one_letter_code
_entity_poly.pdbx_strand_id
1 'polypeptide(L)'
;MGAALPGGRESVFYLNVLDIPPTPENLQGVNTLQLAIKSRIKLFYRPVGLTGSANNITDFIELQAAGKGFKVINKGPYFFTLANVDQKGKKNLLIDSVMVGPYSSLFVPTKVGVSRNIPYTLLYIDDLGAYKSKAITAR
;
A
#
# COMPACT_ATOMS: atom_id res chain seq x y z
N MET A 1 -12.83 20.98 19.03
CA MET A 1 -13.01 19.55 19.40
C MET A 1 -12.79 18.72 18.14
N GLY A 2 -11.89 17.75 18.16
CA GLY A 2 -11.60 16.92 16.97
C GLY A 2 -12.80 16.03 16.64
N ALA A 3 -13.13 15.92 15.35
CA ALA A 3 -14.20 15.03 14.90
C ALA A 3 -13.90 13.59 15.31
N ALA A 4 -14.94 12.87 15.78
CA ALA A 4 -14.81 11.46 16.11
C ALA A 4 -14.40 10.66 14.87
N LEU A 5 -13.52 9.67 15.05
CA LEU A 5 -13.07 8.82 13.95
C LEU A 5 -14.23 7.91 13.47
N PRO A 6 -14.25 7.54 12.18
CA PRO A 6 -15.25 6.60 11.67
C PRO A 6 -15.19 5.27 12.41
N GLY A 7 -16.33 4.81 12.94
CA GLY A 7 -16.42 3.50 13.61
C GLY A 7 -16.51 2.30 12.66
N GLY A 8 -16.92 2.51 11.40
CA GLY A 8 -17.16 1.45 10.43
C GLY A 8 -16.00 1.14 9.48
N ARG A 9 -14.84 1.77 9.63
CA ARG A 9 -13.66 1.56 8.78
C ARG A 9 -12.39 2.00 9.46
N GLU A 10 -11.26 1.51 8.97
CA GLU A 10 -9.95 2.01 9.39
C GLU A 10 -9.75 3.48 9.00
N SER A 11 -8.94 4.15 9.80
CA SER A 11 -8.36 5.46 9.48
C SER A 11 -6.85 5.33 9.38
N VAL A 12 -6.22 6.04 8.44
CA VAL A 12 -4.76 6.05 8.29
C VAL A 12 -4.16 7.36 8.75
N PHE A 13 -3.10 7.25 9.54
CA PHE A 13 -2.23 8.34 9.97
C PHE A 13 -0.80 8.04 9.55
N TYR A 14 0.06 9.05 9.64
CA TYR A 14 1.48 8.90 9.35
C TYR A 14 2.32 9.44 10.49
N LEU A 15 3.12 8.57 11.10
CA LEU A 15 4.18 8.97 12.01
C LEU A 15 5.38 9.42 11.16
N ASN A 16 5.81 10.66 11.36
CA ASN A 16 7.00 11.21 10.72
C ASN A 16 8.10 11.33 11.77
N VAL A 17 9.19 10.60 11.60
CA VAL A 17 10.38 10.68 12.45
C VAL A 17 11.48 11.32 11.62
N LEU A 18 12.02 12.44 12.09
CA LEU A 18 13.09 13.17 11.43
C LEU A 18 14.35 13.07 12.30
N ASP A 19 15.40 12.48 11.75
CA ASP A 19 16.71 12.39 12.36
C ASP A 19 17.64 13.41 11.70
N ILE A 20 18.14 14.35 12.50
CA ILE A 20 18.99 15.45 12.06
C ILE A 20 20.36 15.25 12.71
N PRO A 21 21.40 14.91 11.93
CA PRO A 21 22.73 14.76 12.50
C PRO A 21 23.26 16.11 12.98
N PRO A 22 24.06 16.13 14.07
CA PRO A 22 24.72 17.35 14.50
C PRO A 22 25.73 17.82 13.45
N THR A 23 25.91 19.14 13.35
CA THR A 23 26.94 19.72 12.47
C THR A 23 28.33 19.38 13.01
N PRO A 24 29.24 18.76 12.22
CA PRO A 24 30.57 18.42 12.70
C PRO A 24 31.42 19.67 12.94
N GLU A 25 31.91 19.85 14.16
CA GLU A 25 32.76 20.99 14.55
C GLU A 25 34.14 20.98 13.86
N ASN A 26 34.60 19.79 13.45
CA ASN A 26 35.95 19.52 12.93
C ASN A 26 36.09 19.70 11.41
N LEU A 27 35.03 20.13 10.73
CA LEU A 27 34.99 20.24 9.26
C LEU A 27 34.83 21.70 8.78
N GLN A 28 35.17 22.67 9.63
CA GLN A 28 35.17 24.09 9.27
C GLN A 28 36.14 24.33 8.09
N GLY A 29 35.62 24.92 7.01
CA GLY A 29 36.38 25.19 5.78
C GLY A 29 36.49 24.01 4.79
N VAL A 30 35.85 22.87 5.08
CA VAL A 30 35.81 21.70 4.19
C VAL A 30 34.40 21.53 3.63
N ASN A 31 34.26 21.19 2.35
CA ASN A 31 32.97 20.87 1.76
C ASN A 31 32.44 19.56 2.36
N THR A 32 31.27 19.61 3.01
CA THR A 32 30.65 18.43 3.63
C THR A 32 29.28 18.16 3.03
N LEU A 33 28.91 16.88 2.96
CA LEU A 33 27.54 16.43 2.68
C LEU A 33 26.95 15.90 3.98
N GLN A 34 25.85 16.52 4.44
CA GLN A 34 25.07 16.03 5.57
C GLN A 34 23.72 15.54 5.08
N LEU A 35 23.29 14.39 5.60
CA LEU A 35 22.03 13.75 5.23
C LEU A 35 21.13 13.70 6.46
N ALA A 36 19.97 14.35 6.38
CA ALA A 36 18.88 14.14 7.33
C ALA A 36 17.95 13.04 6.81
N ILE A 37 17.56 12.11 7.68
CA ILE A 37 16.70 10.99 7.32
C ILE A 37 15.31 11.23 7.87
N LYS A 38 14.30 11.20 6.98
CA LYS A 38 12.88 11.26 7.37
C LYS A 38 12.20 9.92 7.12
N SER A 39 11.84 9.24 8.19
CA SER A 39 11.05 8.01 8.16
C SER A 39 9.56 8.35 8.27
N ARG A 40 8.76 7.90 7.31
CA ARG A 40 7.29 8.08 7.32
C ARG A 40 6.60 6.71 7.41
N ILE A 41 6.02 6.42 8.57
CA ILE A 41 5.43 5.12 8.91
C ILE A 41 3.90 5.24 8.91
N LYS A 42 3.20 4.29 8.27
CA LYS A 42 1.72 4.21 8.30
C LYS A 42 1.26 3.74 9.68
N LEU A 43 0.27 4.42 10.25
CA LEU A 43 -0.40 4.03 11.49
C LEU A 43 -1.90 3.87 11.21
N PHE A 44 -2.42 2.66 11.37
CA PHE A 44 -3.84 2.38 11.15
C PHE A 44 -4.59 2.39 12.47
N TYR A 45 -5.59 3.26 12.58
CA TYR A 45 -6.60 3.17 13.64
C TYR A 45 -7.69 2.21 13.19
N ARG A 46 -7.85 1.11 13.95
CA ARG A 46 -8.82 0.05 13.67
C ARG A 46 -9.90 0.03 14.77
N PRO A 47 -11.11 0.54 14.49
CA PRO A 47 -12.24 0.40 15.40
C PRO A 47 -12.53 -1.07 15.75
N VAL A 48 -13.07 -1.30 16.95
CA VAL A 48 -13.60 -2.62 17.32
C VAL A 48 -14.88 -2.92 16.53
N GLY A 49 -15.13 -4.19 16.23
CA GLY A 49 -16.38 -4.62 15.58
C GLY A 49 -16.44 -4.46 14.05
N LEU A 50 -15.30 -4.22 13.38
CA LEU A 50 -15.26 -4.28 11.91
C LEU A 50 -15.57 -5.69 11.40
N THR A 51 -16.30 -5.78 10.29
CA THR A 51 -16.66 -7.04 9.66
C THR A 51 -15.45 -7.71 9.02
N GLY A 52 -15.28 -9.00 9.26
CA GLY A 52 -14.16 -9.79 8.73
C GLY A 52 -12.90 -9.63 9.57
N SER A 53 -11.75 -9.89 8.95
CA SER A 53 -10.43 -9.75 9.58
C SER A 53 -9.45 -9.19 8.57
N ALA A 54 -8.48 -8.39 9.05
CA ALA A 54 -7.39 -7.90 8.22
C ALA A 54 -6.58 -9.03 7.57
N ASN A 55 -6.49 -10.19 8.23
CA ASN A 55 -5.83 -11.39 7.69
C ASN A 55 -6.52 -11.93 6.42
N ASN A 56 -7.82 -11.66 6.26
CA ASN A 56 -8.63 -12.10 5.13
C ASN A 56 -8.95 -10.93 4.18
N ILE A 57 -8.17 -9.85 4.21
CA ILE A 57 -8.43 -8.63 3.44
C ILE A 57 -8.62 -8.90 1.94
N THR A 58 -7.91 -9.90 1.39
CA THR A 58 -7.99 -10.26 -0.03
C THR A 58 -9.37 -10.71 -0.48
N ASP A 59 -10.23 -11.18 0.44
CA ASP A 59 -11.60 -11.60 0.12
C ASP A 59 -12.50 -10.38 -0.22
N PHE A 60 -12.07 -9.18 0.18
CA PHE A 60 -12.73 -7.92 -0.15
C PHE A 60 -12.16 -7.23 -1.40
N ILE A 61 -11.10 -7.79 -2.01
CA ILE A 61 -10.40 -7.17 -3.13
C ILE A 61 -10.89 -7.76 -4.45
N GLU A 62 -11.31 -6.87 -5.35
CA GLU A 62 -11.54 -7.20 -6.74
C GLU A 62 -10.49 -6.52 -7.64
N LEU A 63 -10.02 -7.26 -8.62
CA LEU A 63 -9.10 -6.78 -9.65
C LEU A 63 -9.83 -6.73 -10.99
N GLN A 64 -9.86 -5.57 -11.64
CA GLN A 64 -10.41 -5.42 -12.99
C GLN A 64 -9.32 -4.96 -13.95
N ALA A 65 -9.18 -5.63 -15.10
CA ALA A 65 -8.21 -5.25 -16.10
C ALA A 65 -8.74 -4.08 -16.95
N ALA A 66 -7.93 -3.02 -17.08
CA ALA A 66 -8.28 -1.76 -17.71
C ALA A 66 -7.15 -1.29 -18.65
N GLY A 67 -6.86 -2.07 -19.70
CA GLY A 67 -5.89 -1.72 -20.73
C GLY A 67 -4.45 -1.76 -20.22
N LYS A 68 -3.89 -0.61 -19.81
CA LYS A 68 -2.52 -0.47 -19.28
C LYS A 68 -2.47 -0.40 -17.75
N GLY A 69 -3.44 -0.98 -17.07
CA GLY A 69 -3.47 -1.02 -15.62
C GLY A 69 -4.67 -1.75 -15.08
N PHE A 70 -4.74 -1.85 -13.76
CA PHE A 70 -5.85 -2.46 -13.07
C PHE A 70 -6.69 -1.42 -12.34
N LYS A 71 -8.00 -1.58 -12.32
CA LYS A 71 -8.84 -0.98 -11.29
C LYS A 71 -8.88 -1.95 -10.11
N VAL A 72 -8.25 -1.58 -9.01
CA VAL A 72 -8.26 -2.33 -7.75
C VAL A 72 -9.38 -1.78 -6.90
N ILE A 73 -10.34 -2.63 -6.53
CA ILE A 73 -11.53 -2.26 -5.77
C ILE A 73 -11.44 -2.95 -4.41
N ASN A 74 -11.52 -2.16 -3.34
CA ASN A 74 -11.58 -2.64 -1.98
C ASN A 74 -12.99 -2.46 -1.44
N LYS A 75 -13.70 -3.56 -1.21
CA LYS A 75 -15.07 -3.59 -0.66
C LYS A 75 -15.11 -3.74 0.86
N GLY A 76 -13.95 -3.76 1.52
CA GLY A 76 -13.82 -4.04 2.95
C GLY A 76 -13.50 -2.79 3.77
N PRO A 77 -13.54 -2.92 5.11
CA PRO A 77 -13.28 -1.81 6.03
C PRO A 77 -11.79 -1.54 6.31
N TYR A 78 -10.87 -2.31 5.72
CA TYR A 78 -9.42 -2.27 5.98
C TYR A 78 -8.64 -1.62 4.83
N PHE A 79 -7.48 -1.02 5.10
CA PHE A 79 -6.56 -0.56 4.05
C PHE A 79 -5.79 -1.73 3.44
N PHE A 80 -5.72 -1.78 2.11
CA PHE A 80 -4.98 -2.82 1.38
C PHE A 80 -3.74 -2.24 0.72
N THR A 81 -2.55 -2.69 1.14
CA THR A 81 -1.29 -2.28 0.50
C THR A 81 -0.89 -3.31 -0.55
N LEU A 82 -1.09 -2.96 -1.82
CA LEU A 82 -0.69 -3.75 -2.97
C LEU A 82 0.74 -3.38 -3.36
N ALA A 83 1.68 -4.27 -3.07
CA ALA A 83 3.09 -4.09 -3.40
C ALA A 83 3.35 -4.33 -4.88
N ASN A 84 2.78 -5.41 -5.43
CA ASN A 84 2.88 -5.68 -6.86
C ASN A 84 1.79 -6.63 -7.37
N VAL A 85 1.74 -6.78 -8.69
CA VAL A 85 0.96 -7.81 -9.38
C VAL A 85 1.91 -8.55 -10.31
N ASP A 86 1.84 -9.87 -10.27
CA ASP A 86 2.55 -10.76 -11.18
C ASP A 86 1.58 -11.48 -12.11
N GLN A 87 2.08 -11.89 -13.27
CA GLN A 87 1.45 -12.84 -14.18
C GLN A 87 2.42 -14.00 -14.42
N LYS A 88 1.94 -15.18 -14.80
CA LYS A 88 2.82 -16.32 -15.15
C LYS A 88 3.94 -15.87 -16.11
N GLY A 89 5.19 -15.99 -15.67
CA GLY A 89 6.38 -15.59 -16.44
C GLY A 89 6.67 -14.08 -16.52
N LYS A 90 5.82 -13.20 -15.95
CA LYS A 90 6.04 -11.75 -15.90
C LYS A 90 5.90 -11.25 -14.47
N LYS A 91 6.99 -10.73 -13.92
CA LYS A 91 7.07 -10.23 -12.55
C LYS A 91 7.01 -8.72 -12.52
N ASN A 92 6.55 -8.18 -11.40
CA ASN A 92 6.58 -6.77 -11.09
C ASN A 92 5.89 -5.87 -12.12
N LEU A 93 4.63 -6.20 -12.45
CA LEU A 93 3.87 -5.51 -13.49
C LEU A 93 3.54 -4.06 -13.15
N LEU A 94 3.33 -3.74 -11.87
CA LEU A 94 2.99 -2.39 -11.44
C LEU A 94 4.16 -1.41 -11.67
N ILE A 95 3.84 -0.15 -11.94
CA ILE A 95 4.82 0.94 -11.93
C ILE A 95 5.23 1.24 -10.49
N ASP A 96 4.25 1.47 -9.63
CA ASP A 96 4.42 1.77 -8.21
C ASP A 96 3.53 0.89 -7.34
N SER A 97 3.96 0.66 -6.10
CA SER A 97 3.09 0.10 -5.06
C SER A 97 2.01 1.09 -4.65
N VAL A 98 0.83 0.60 -4.30
CA VAL A 98 -0.30 1.45 -3.92
C VAL A 98 -0.96 0.99 -2.63
N MET A 99 -1.64 1.91 -1.96
CA MET A 99 -2.50 1.61 -0.83
C MET A 99 -3.94 1.99 -1.18
N VAL A 100 -4.84 1.01 -1.18
CA VAL A 100 -6.25 1.20 -1.49
C VAL A 100 -7.03 1.32 -0.19
N GLY A 101 -7.75 2.43 -0.05
CA GLY A 101 -8.51 2.71 1.17
C GLY A 101 -9.74 1.82 1.34
N PRO A 102 -10.31 1.76 2.56
CA PRO A 102 -11.57 1.08 2.83
C PRO A 102 -12.68 1.57 1.90
N TYR A 103 -13.50 0.65 1.38
CA TYR A 103 -14.66 0.96 0.52
C TYR A 103 -14.34 1.89 -0.66
N SER A 104 -13.16 1.76 -1.24
CA SER A 104 -12.68 2.64 -2.31
C SER A 104 -12.10 1.85 -3.49
N SER A 105 -11.79 2.54 -4.57
CA SER A 105 -11.09 1.94 -5.70
C SER A 105 -10.04 2.89 -6.26
N LEU A 106 -8.93 2.34 -6.72
CA LEU A 106 -7.89 3.08 -7.43
C LEU A 106 -7.56 2.42 -8.77
N PHE A 107 -7.26 3.25 -9.76
CA PHE A 107 -6.57 2.79 -10.97
C PHE A 107 -5.07 2.71 -10.70
N VAL A 108 -4.46 1.60 -11.09
CA VAL A 108 -3.06 1.28 -10.81
C VAL A 108 -2.39 0.95 -12.15
N PRO A 109 -1.49 1.81 -12.64
CA PRO A 109 -0.86 1.61 -13.93
C PRO A 109 0.18 0.48 -13.90
N THR A 110 0.32 -0.19 -15.04
CA THR A 110 1.27 -1.28 -15.25
C THR A 110 2.26 -0.95 -16.37
N LYS A 111 3.45 -1.53 -16.31
CA LYS A 111 4.50 -1.42 -17.33
C LYS A 111 4.09 -2.03 -18.67
N VAL A 112 3.14 -2.96 -18.65
CA VAL A 112 2.63 -3.70 -19.80
C VAL A 112 1.11 -3.68 -19.84
N GLY A 113 0.52 -3.99 -20.99
CA GLY A 113 -0.93 -4.21 -21.09
C GLY A 113 -1.41 -5.40 -20.26
N VAL A 114 -2.62 -5.32 -19.73
CA VAL A 114 -3.27 -6.34 -18.90
C VAL A 114 -4.59 -6.76 -19.52
N SER A 115 -4.97 -8.01 -19.27
CA SER A 115 -6.14 -8.63 -19.90
C SER A 115 -7.10 -9.17 -18.87
N ARG A 116 -8.38 -9.18 -19.25
CA ARG A 116 -9.48 -9.74 -18.44
C ARG A 116 -9.48 -11.26 -18.51
N ASN A 117 -10.09 -11.89 -17.52
CA ASN A 117 -10.26 -13.33 -17.36
C ASN A 117 -8.95 -14.13 -17.36
N ILE A 118 -7.84 -13.52 -16.95
CA ILE A 118 -6.53 -14.16 -16.80
C ILE A 118 -6.14 -14.20 -15.31
N PRO A 119 -5.50 -15.29 -14.84
CA PRO A 119 -4.95 -15.35 -13.49
C PRO A 119 -3.73 -14.43 -13.31
N TYR A 120 -3.76 -13.67 -12.24
CA TYR A 120 -2.68 -12.85 -11.71
C TYR A 120 -2.39 -13.25 -10.26
N THR A 121 -1.24 -12.86 -9.75
CA THR A 121 -0.89 -13.01 -8.34
C THR A 121 -0.69 -11.63 -7.74
N LEU A 122 -1.52 -11.29 -6.75
CA LEU A 122 -1.32 -10.10 -5.91
C LEU A 122 -0.17 -10.38 -4.95
N LEU A 123 0.77 -9.45 -4.85
CA LEU A 123 1.75 -9.36 -3.78
C LEU A 123 1.35 -8.18 -2.88
N TYR A 124 1.03 -8.45 -1.62
CA TYR A 124 0.53 -7.45 -0.68
C TYR A 124 1.27 -7.52 0.65
N ILE A 125 1.10 -6.49 1.48
CA ILE A 125 1.75 -6.39 2.80
C ILE A 125 0.69 -6.57 3.87
N ASP A 126 0.95 -7.46 4.84
CA ASP A 126 0.07 -7.68 6.00
C ASP A 126 0.39 -6.72 7.17
N ASP A 127 -0.36 -6.85 8.27
CA ASP A 127 -0.21 -6.00 9.46
C ASP A 127 1.17 -6.13 10.13
N LEU A 128 1.89 -7.23 9.91
CA LEU A 128 3.23 -7.46 10.44
C LEU A 128 4.33 -6.90 9.51
N GLY A 129 3.95 -6.26 8.40
CA GLY A 129 4.87 -5.78 7.38
C GLY A 129 5.43 -6.89 6.49
N ALA A 130 4.89 -8.11 6.56
CA ALA A 130 5.35 -9.24 5.76
C ALA A 130 4.68 -9.24 4.38
N TYR A 131 5.44 -9.58 3.35
CA TYR A 131 4.90 -9.81 2.01
C TYR A 131 4.12 -11.13 1.97
N LYS A 132 2.89 -11.07 1.45
CA LYS A 132 1.99 -12.19 1.23
C LYS A 132 1.53 -12.22 -0.22
N SER A 133 1.14 -13.39 -0.71
CA SER A 133 0.66 -13.55 -2.08
C SER A 133 -0.72 -14.19 -2.14
N LYS A 134 -1.50 -13.82 -3.15
CA LYS A 134 -2.83 -14.39 -3.41
C LYS A 134 -3.10 -14.43 -4.92
N ALA A 135 -3.48 -15.58 -5.43
CA ALA A 135 -3.95 -15.70 -6.81
C ALA A 135 -5.34 -15.06 -6.97
N ILE A 136 -5.54 -14.31 -8.05
CA ILE A 136 -6.81 -13.66 -8.39
C ILE A 136 -7.01 -13.66 -9.90
N THR A 137 -8.25 -13.81 -10.37
CA THR A 137 -8.58 -13.63 -11.79
C THR A 137 -9.08 -12.22 -12.00
N ALA A 138 -8.44 -11.47 -12.90
CA ALA A 138 -8.90 -10.12 -13.23
C ALA A 138 -10.21 -10.18 -14.05
N ARG A 139 -11.22 -9.39 -13.68
CA ARG A 139 -12.47 -9.25 -14.47
C ARG A 139 -12.36 -8.16 -15.54
#